data_AF-A0A6I8W7J2-F1
#
_entry.id   AF-A0A6I8W7J2-F1
#
_cell.length_a   1.000
_cell.length_b   1.000
_cell.length_c   1.000
_cell.angle_alpha   90.00
_cell.angle_beta   90.00
_cell.angle_gamma   90.00
#
_symmetry.space_group_name_H-M   'P 1'
#
loop_
_entity.id
_entity.type
_entity.pdbx_description
1 polymer ?
#
loop_
_entity_poly.entity_id
_entity_poly.type
_entity_poly.pdbx_seq_one_letter_code
_entity_poly.pdbx_strand_id
1 'polypeptide(L)'
;MLMKAGTEADLFMRVDKSKTYDELKGNFLKTFGRSNSTADVVLLLKETFFNPGKNSVMGYILRMEEIAMRADIEEKLTVQFIIDGFRDRSSSIALLYSASTIGKLKELARQYEALRKSTQTNFRRTGITASENDRNQGRCYNCSSHGHYAPSCPAPKREKGSCFQCGSMQHQVKDCQQKSMSTQRSVGTASNPPMDDREENNIFVPIVNQRY
;
A
#
# COMPACT_ATOMS: atom_id res chain seq x y z
N MET A 1 -7.65 38.57 -31.88
CA MET A 1 -8.42 37.50 -31.22
C MET A 1 -9.48 38.19 -30.37
N LEU A 2 -10.74 38.24 -30.81
CA LEU A 2 -11.82 38.93 -30.08
C LEU A 2 -12.40 37.96 -29.04
N MET A 3 -12.59 38.43 -27.80
CA MET A 3 -13.20 37.64 -26.73
C MET A 3 -14.66 37.30 -27.08
N LYS A 4 -15.13 36.11 -26.69
CA LYS A 4 -16.53 35.71 -26.90
C LYS A 4 -17.45 36.60 -26.04
N ALA A 5 -18.47 37.16 -26.66
CA ALA A 5 -19.47 37.97 -25.99
C ALA A 5 -20.19 37.19 -24.88
N GLY A 6 -20.46 37.86 -23.75
CA GLY A 6 -21.16 37.31 -22.59
C GLY A 6 -20.29 36.50 -21.62
N THR A 7 -18.98 36.40 -21.85
CA THR A 7 -18.07 35.79 -20.89
C THR A 7 -17.77 36.73 -19.72
N GLU A 8 -17.36 36.20 -18.56
CA GLU A 8 -16.95 37.02 -17.41
C GLU A 8 -15.85 38.01 -17.76
N ALA A 9 -14.92 37.62 -18.65
CA ALA A 9 -13.89 38.51 -19.17
C ALA A 9 -14.47 39.66 -20.02
N ASP A 10 -15.45 39.38 -20.90
CA ASP A 10 -16.14 40.41 -21.68
C ASP A 10 -16.94 41.36 -20.77
N LEU A 11 -17.63 40.83 -19.76
CA LEU A 11 -18.36 41.65 -18.78
C LEU A 11 -17.40 42.51 -17.95
N PHE A 12 -16.28 41.94 -17.49
CA PHE A 12 -15.25 42.69 -16.75
C PHE A 12 -14.69 43.85 -17.56
N MET A 13 -14.37 43.64 -18.85
CA MET A 13 -13.86 44.70 -19.73
C MET A 13 -14.88 45.83 -19.96
N ARG A 14 -16.18 45.60 -19.77
CA ARG A 14 -17.22 46.64 -19.87
C ARG A 14 -17.41 47.43 -18.57
N VAL A 15 -17.13 46.80 -17.43
CA VAL A 15 -17.33 47.38 -16.09
C VAL A 15 -16.07 48.07 -15.59
N ASP A 16 -14.89 47.53 -15.91
CA ASP A 16 -13.62 48.09 -15.49
C ASP A 16 -13.32 49.41 -16.21
N LYS A 17 -13.01 50.45 -15.42
CA LYS A 17 -12.73 51.81 -15.91
C LYS A 17 -11.27 52.21 -15.70
N SER A 18 -10.39 51.24 -15.49
CA SER A 18 -8.98 51.48 -15.21
C SER A 18 -8.33 52.21 -16.37
N LYS A 19 -7.55 53.25 -16.07
CA LYS A 19 -6.83 54.03 -17.08
C LYS A 19 -5.35 53.64 -17.13
N THR A 20 -4.87 52.95 -16.11
CA THR A 20 -3.49 52.47 -16.00
C THR A 20 -3.43 50.95 -15.85
N TYR A 21 -2.28 50.37 -16.18
CA TYR A 21 -2.04 48.94 -16.02
C TYR A 21 -2.15 48.51 -14.55
N ASP A 22 -1.66 49.31 -13.61
CA ASP A 22 -1.68 48.96 -12.19
C ASP A 22 -3.10 48.98 -11.61
N GLU A 23 -3.94 49.93 -12.04
CA GLU A 23 -5.38 49.92 -11.71
C GLU A 23 -6.08 48.69 -12.27
N LEU A 24 -5.83 48.38 -13.56
CA LEU A 24 -6.42 47.22 -14.23
C LEU A 24 -6.01 45.93 -13.53
N LYS A 25 -4.72 45.78 -13.23
CA LYS A 25 -4.16 44.63 -12.50
C LYS A 25 -4.77 44.50 -11.12
N GLY A 26 -4.89 45.62 -10.39
CA GLY A 26 -5.51 45.64 -9.07
C GLY A 26 -6.98 45.22 -9.11
N ASN A 27 -7.77 45.77 -10.04
CA ASN A 27 -9.19 45.44 -10.17
C ASN A 27 -9.39 44.01 -10.67
N PHE A 28 -8.56 43.54 -11.60
CA PHE A 28 -8.59 42.15 -12.06
C PHE A 28 -8.34 41.17 -10.92
N LEU A 29 -7.31 41.43 -10.11
CA LEU A 29 -7.01 40.60 -8.94
C LEU A 29 -8.09 40.68 -7.86
N LYS A 30 -8.80 41.81 -7.71
CA LYS A 30 -9.95 41.89 -6.79
C LYS A 30 -11.15 41.09 -7.27
N THR A 31 -11.41 41.08 -8.57
CA THR A 31 -12.60 40.40 -9.14
C THR A 31 -12.36 38.89 -9.30
N PHE A 32 -11.18 38.50 -9.74
CA PHE A 32 -10.87 37.11 -10.12
C PHE A 32 -9.80 36.45 -9.23
N GLY A 33 -9.07 37.23 -8.43
CA GLY A 33 -8.09 36.70 -7.51
C GLY A 33 -8.79 35.89 -6.43
N ARG A 34 -8.53 34.59 -6.40
CA ARG A 34 -9.02 33.72 -5.34
C ARG A 34 -8.13 33.92 -4.11
N SER A 35 -8.58 34.70 -3.13
CA SER A 35 -8.03 34.60 -1.77
C SER A 35 -8.67 33.38 -1.12
N ASN A 36 -8.04 32.21 -1.23
CA ASN A 36 -8.49 31.04 -0.48
C ASN A 36 -8.06 31.23 0.98
N SER A 37 -8.97 31.01 1.94
CA SER A 37 -8.56 30.94 3.34
C SER A 37 -7.54 29.81 3.50
N THR A 38 -6.59 29.94 4.43
CA THR A 38 -5.67 28.85 4.75
C THR A 38 -6.42 27.56 5.06
N ALA A 39 -7.60 27.66 5.71
CA ALA A 39 -8.47 26.52 5.96
C ALA A 39 -8.96 25.85 4.67
N ASP A 40 -9.41 26.64 3.69
CA ASP A 40 -9.88 26.15 2.38
C ASP A 40 -8.75 25.48 1.60
N VAL A 41 -7.55 26.07 1.64
CA VAL A 41 -6.36 25.48 1.00
C VAL A 41 -6.00 24.16 1.65
N VAL A 42 -6.00 24.08 2.99
CA VAL A 42 -5.72 22.84 3.72
C VAL A 42 -6.78 21.77 3.42
N LEU A 43 -8.07 22.14 3.35
CA LEU A 43 -9.13 21.21 2.94
C LEU A 43 -8.90 20.71 1.51
N LEU A 44 -8.58 21.61 0.59
CA LEU A 44 -8.30 21.25 -0.80
C LEU A 44 -7.08 20.33 -0.93
N LEU A 45 -6.00 20.57 -0.17
CA LEU A 45 -4.85 19.68 -0.10
C LEU A 45 -5.25 18.29 0.41
N LYS A 46 -6.05 18.22 1.49
CA LYS A 46 -6.54 16.96 2.06
C LYS A 46 -7.43 16.18 1.11
N GLU A 47 -8.18 16.84 0.23
CA GLU A 47 -9.06 16.22 -0.76
C GLU A 47 -8.37 15.88 -2.08
N THR A 48 -7.13 16.36 -2.28
CA THR A 48 -6.39 16.16 -3.53
C THR A 48 -5.50 14.92 -3.45
N PHE A 49 -5.88 13.88 -4.19
CA PHE A 49 -5.20 12.58 -4.16
C PHE A 49 -4.44 12.27 -5.45
N PHE A 50 -3.36 11.50 -5.31
CA PHE A 50 -2.65 10.93 -6.44
C PHE A 50 -3.54 9.93 -7.19
N ASN A 51 -3.59 10.04 -8.51
CA ASN A 51 -4.28 9.09 -9.36
C ASN A 51 -3.38 8.65 -10.51
N PRO A 52 -2.83 7.42 -10.46
CA PRO A 52 -1.87 6.95 -11.46
C PRO A 52 -2.44 6.81 -12.87
N GLY A 53 -3.77 6.78 -13.04
CA GLY A 53 -4.41 6.78 -14.36
C GLY A 53 -4.61 8.18 -14.94
N LYS A 54 -4.49 9.24 -14.14
CA LYS A 54 -4.72 10.63 -14.56
C LYS A 54 -3.48 11.51 -14.49
N ASN A 55 -2.54 11.20 -13.61
CA ASN A 55 -1.36 12.02 -13.37
C ASN A 55 -0.11 11.17 -13.08
N SER A 56 1.05 11.71 -13.48
CA SER A 56 2.35 11.22 -13.04
C SER A 56 2.60 11.61 -11.58
N VAL A 57 3.54 10.93 -10.93
CA VAL A 57 3.95 11.25 -9.54
C VAL A 57 4.37 12.71 -9.44
N MET A 58 5.24 13.17 -10.35
CA MET A 58 5.67 14.57 -10.40
C MET A 58 4.52 15.53 -10.71
N GLY A 59 3.60 15.16 -11.61
CA GLY A 59 2.44 16.00 -11.94
C GLY A 59 1.51 16.21 -10.75
N TYR A 60 1.35 15.19 -9.89
CA TYR A 60 0.62 15.33 -8.64
C TYR A 60 1.34 16.23 -7.64
N ILE A 61 2.66 16.07 -7.45
CA ILE A 61 3.46 16.92 -6.56
C ILE A 61 3.35 18.39 -6.97
N LEU A 62 3.50 18.70 -8.26
CA LEU A 62 3.38 20.07 -8.76
C LEU A 62 1.98 20.66 -8.57
N ARG A 63 0.92 19.84 -8.68
CA ARG A 63 -0.45 20.27 -8.39
C ARG A 63 -0.62 20.60 -6.90
N MET A 64 -0.07 19.79 -6.01
CA MET A 64 -0.14 20.03 -4.57
C MET A 64 0.64 21.29 -4.17
N GLU A 65 1.80 21.50 -4.78
CA GLU A 65 2.61 22.71 -4.62
C GLU A 65 1.84 23.96 -5.10
N GLU A 66 1.18 23.89 -6.27
CA GLU A 66 0.33 24.98 -6.77
C GLU A 66 -0.81 25.33 -5.83
N ILE A 67 -1.45 24.33 -5.23
CA ILE A 67 -2.51 24.56 -4.23
C ILE A 67 -1.91 25.19 -2.98
N ALA A 68 -0.80 24.65 -2.47
CA ALA A 68 -0.15 25.14 -1.26
C ALA A 68 0.31 26.60 -1.41
N MET A 69 0.82 27.01 -2.58
CA MET A 69 1.23 28.40 -2.86
C MET A 69 0.09 29.43 -2.73
N ARG A 70 -1.17 29.00 -2.65
CA ARG A 70 -2.32 29.89 -2.46
C ARG A 70 -2.49 30.39 -1.01
N ALA A 71 -1.76 29.79 -0.07
CA ALA A 71 -1.72 30.21 1.33
C ALA A 71 -0.31 30.05 1.91
N ASP A 72 -0.03 30.74 3.01
CA ASP A 72 1.23 30.56 3.74
C ASP A 72 1.15 29.28 4.59
N ILE A 73 1.58 28.16 4.02
CA ILE A 73 1.59 26.84 4.66
C ILE A 73 3.05 26.40 4.79
N GLU A 74 3.41 25.94 5.99
CA GLU A 74 4.74 25.39 6.24
C GLU A 74 5.10 24.29 5.22
N GLU A 75 6.29 24.37 4.64
CA GLU A 75 6.73 23.45 3.58
C GLU A 75 6.67 21.99 4.05
N LYS A 76 7.05 21.73 5.30
CA LYS A 76 6.99 20.42 5.93
C LYS A 76 5.56 19.87 6.00
N LEU A 77 4.58 20.70 6.33
CA LEU A 77 3.16 20.32 6.33
C LEU A 77 2.68 20.01 4.91
N THR A 78 3.10 20.82 3.94
CA THR A 78 2.78 20.57 2.52
C THR A 78 3.33 19.22 2.06
N VAL A 79 4.58 18.89 2.41
CA VAL A 79 5.19 17.58 2.12
C VAL A 79 4.37 16.45 2.75
N GLN A 80 3.93 16.60 4.01
CA GLN A 80 3.09 15.61 4.67
C GLN A 80 1.76 15.39 3.93
N PHE A 81 1.05 16.46 3.54
CA PHE A 81 -0.19 16.35 2.76
C PHE A 81 0.02 15.65 1.42
N ILE A 82 1.14 15.92 0.74
CA ILE A 82 1.49 15.23 -0.51
C ILE A 82 1.68 13.73 -0.27
N ILE A 83 2.45 13.36 0.75
CA ILE A 83 2.74 11.95 1.06
C ILE A 83 1.45 11.21 1.43
N ASP A 84 0.63 11.78 2.30
CA ASP A 84 -0.65 11.21 2.73
C ASP A 84 -1.61 11.04 1.53
N GLY A 85 -1.60 11.99 0.59
CA GLY A 85 -2.45 11.96 -0.58
C GLY A 85 -2.06 10.92 -1.65
N PHE A 86 -0.89 10.27 -1.54
CA PHE A 86 -0.57 9.10 -2.38
C PHE A 86 -1.44 7.88 -2.05
N ARG A 87 -1.91 7.76 -0.80
CA ARG A 87 -2.70 6.62 -0.30
C ARG A 87 -2.09 5.24 -0.63
N ASP A 88 -0.77 5.17 -0.75
CA ASP A 88 -0.06 3.94 -1.04
C ASP A 88 0.19 3.15 0.26
N ARG A 89 -0.14 1.86 0.24
CA ARG A 89 0.09 0.92 1.35
C ARG A 89 1.32 0.04 1.14
N SER A 90 2.01 0.19 0.01
CA SER A 90 3.24 -0.53 -0.28
C SER A 90 4.39 -0.04 0.61
N SER A 91 5.40 -0.88 0.86
CA SER A 91 6.60 -0.45 1.58
C SER A 91 7.41 0.62 0.85
N SER A 92 7.18 0.83 -0.46
CA SER A 92 7.88 1.84 -1.26
C SER A 92 7.56 3.26 -0.81
N ILE A 93 6.38 3.50 -0.22
CA ILE A 93 5.98 4.83 0.25
C ILE A 93 6.87 5.33 1.40
N ALA A 94 7.46 4.42 2.19
CA ALA A 94 8.36 4.75 3.29
C ALA A 94 9.54 5.62 2.84
N LEU A 95 9.98 5.47 1.59
CA LEU A 95 11.02 6.29 0.99
C LEU A 95 10.68 7.79 1.05
N LEU A 96 9.42 8.16 0.80
CA LEU A 96 9.00 9.55 0.73
C LEU A 96 8.90 10.22 2.10
N TYR A 97 8.62 9.47 3.18
CA TYR A 97 8.55 9.99 4.55
C TYR A 97 9.89 10.53 5.07
N SER A 98 11.00 10.23 4.40
CA SER A 98 12.31 10.82 4.70
C SER A 98 12.45 12.27 4.20
N ALA A 99 11.52 12.77 3.37
CA ALA A 99 11.55 14.13 2.88
C ALA A 99 10.97 15.11 3.90
N SER A 100 11.70 16.20 4.17
CA SER A 100 11.20 17.36 4.93
C SER A 100 11.02 18.63 4.09
N THR A 101 11.49 18.61 2.83
CA THR A 101 11.38 19.72 1.87
C THR A 101 10.82 19.22 0.55
N ILE A 102 10.16 20.10 -0.21
CA ILE A 102 9.62 19.82 -1.54
C ILE A 102 10.75 19.46 -2.50
N GLY A 103 11.91 20.10 -2.37
CA GLY A 103 13.10 19.77 -3.15
C GLY A 103 13.53 18.30 -2.96
N LYS A 104 13.64 17.86 -1.70
CA LYS A 104 14.00 16.47 -1.40
C LYS A 104 12.92 15.48 -1.81
N LEU A 105 11.65 15.86 -1.63
CA LEU A 105 10.51 15.06 -2.05
C LEU A 105 10.52 14.81 -3.56
N LYS A 106 10.77 15.84 -4.38
CA LYS A 106 10.88 15.73 -5.85
C LYS A 106 12.02 14.81 -6.29
N GLU A 107 13.13 14.79 -5.56
CA GLU A 107 14.24 13.87 -5.82
C GLU A 107 13.83 12.41 -5.53
N LEU A 108 13.27 12.15 -4.34
CA LEU A 108 12.82 10.84 -3.91
C LEU A 108 11.63 10.31 -4.73
N ALA A 109 10.78 11.20 -5.24
CA ALA A 109 9.64 10.86 -6.08
C ALA A 109 10.04 10.08 -7.34
N ARG A 110 11.20 10.42 -7.95
CA ARG A 110 11.72 9.69 -9.12
C ARG A 110 12.07 8.24 -8.77
N GLN A 111 12.70 8.04 -7.62
CA GLN A 111 13.07 6.73 -7.13
C GLN A 111 11.81 5.91 -6.78
N TYR A 112 10.86 6.52 -6.06
CA TYR A 112 9.57 5.92 -5.73
C TYR A 112 8.80 5.48 -6.98
N GLU A 113 8.78 6.28 -8.05
CA GLU A 113 8.11 5.91 -9.30
C GLU A 113 8.72 4.65 -9.95
N ALA A 114 10.05 4.51 -9.91
CA ALA A 114 10.74 3.32 -10.42
C ALA A 114 10.41 2.06 -9.60
N LEU A 115 10.45 2.16 -8.27
CA LEU A 115 10.07 1.08 -7.34
C LEU A 115 8.61 0.63 -7.55
N ARG A 116 7.70 1.60 -7.69
CA ARG A 116 6.27 1.37 -7.92
C ARG A 116 5.99 0.67 -9.24
N LYS A 117 6.64 1.11 -10.33
CA LYS A 117 6.51 0.47 -11.66
C LYS A 117 7.08 -0.94 -11.65
N SER A 118 8.24 -1.16 -11.04
CA SER A 118 8.86 -2.48 -10.91
C SER A 118 7.93 -3.46 -10.17
N THR A 119 7.38 -3.05 -9.02
CA THR A 119 6.45 -3.86 -8.23
C THR A 119 5.18 -4.21 -9.01
N GLN A 120 4.61 -3.25 -9.76
CA GLN A 120 3.46 -3.50 -10.65
C GLN A 120 3.79 -4.46 -11.80
N THR A 121 4.97 -4.35 -12.41
CA THR A 121 5.39 -5.27 -13.47
C THR A 121 5.65 -6.67 -12.95
N ASN A 122 6.23 -6.81 -11.75
CA ASN A 122 6.45 -8.11 -11.13
C ASN A 122 5.12 -8.78 -10.76
N PHE A 123 4.15 -8.03 -10.24
CA PHE A 123 2.79 -8.53 -10.01
C PHE A 123 2.08 -8.95 -11.32
N ARG A 124 2.36 -8.30 -12.46
CA ARG A 124 1.85 -8.75 -13.77
C ARG A 124 2.57 -9.99 -14.32
N ARG A 125 3.80 -10.26 -13.88
CA ARG A 125 4.56 -11.47 -14.26
C ARG A 125 4.27 -12.67 -13.36
N THR A 126 3.92 -12.44 -12.09
CA THR A 126 3.44 -13.48 -11.17
C THR A 126 1.91 -13.60 -11.16
N GLY A 127 1.21 -12.61 -11.71
CA GLY A 127 -0.22 -12.62 -12.00
C GLY A 127 -0.52 -13.28 -13.34
N ILE A 128 -0.42 -14.61 -13.37
CA ILE A 128 -1.31 -15.53 -14.08
C ILE A 128 -1.65 -15.10 -15.52
N THR A 129 -0.89 -15.61 -16.48
CA THR A 129 -1.56 -16.18 -17.66
C THR A 129 -2.59 -17.16 -17.13
N ALA A 130 -3.85 -16.95 -17.49
CA ALA A 130 -4.88 -17.96 -17.35
C ALA A 130 -4.47 -19.15 -18.24
N SER A 131 -3.54 -19.96 -17.75
CA SER A 131 -3.30 -21.31 -18.22
C SER A 131 -3.94 -22.23 -17.20
N GLU A 132 -4.80 -23.10 -17.70
CA GLU A 132 -5.80 -23.91 -17.00
C GLU A 132 -5.24 -24.88 -15.93
N ASN A 133 -3.94 -24.83 -15.62
CA ASN A 133 -3.27 -25.79 -14.75
C ASN A 133 -3.05 -25.36 -13.29
N ASP A 134 -3.26 -24.09 -12.90
CA ASP A 134 -3.08 -23.67 -11.49
C ASP A 134 -4.39 -23.53 -10.68
N ARG A 135 -5.56 -23.71 -11.34
CA ARG A 135 -6.80 -24.04 -10.61
C ARG A 135 -6.75 -25.42 -9.94
N ASN A 136 -5.68 -26.16 -10.17
CA ASN A 136 -5.47 -27.56 -9.80
C ASN A 136 -4.61 -27.74 -8.52
N GLN A 137 -3.95 -26.70 -7.99
CA GLN A 137 -3.08 -26.86 -6.80
C GLN A 137 -3.81 -26.66 -5.47
N GLY A 138 -4.94 -25.95 -5.47
CA GLY A 138 -5.75 -25.72 -4.27
C GLY A 138 -6.39 -27.00 -3.73
N ARG A 139 -6.47 -27.11 -2.39
CA ARG A 139 -7.28 -28.14 -1.72
C ARG A 139 -8.76 -27.79 -1.88
N CYS A 140 -9.55 -28.72 -2.40
CA CYS A 140 -10.99 -28.59 -2.52
C CYS A 140 -11.65 -28.46 -1.14
N TYR A 141 -12.38 -27.36 -0.90
CA TYR A 141 -13.13 -27.17 0.36
C TYR A 141 -14.31 -28.15 0.53
N ASN A 142 -14.71 -28.87 -0.54
CA ASN A 142 -15.79 -29.85 -0.50
C ASN A 142 -15.35 -31.32 -0.31
N CYS A 143 -14.17 -31.74 -0.78
CA CYS A 143 -13.71 -33.13 -0.59
C CYS A 143 -12.30 -33.23 0.02
N SER A 144 -11.63 -32.10 0.25
CA SER A 144 -10.27 -32.02 0.77
C SER A 144 -9.20 -32.64 -0.16
N SER A 145 -9.55 -33.05 -1.38
CA SER A 145 -8.61 -33.46 -2.43
C SER A 145 -8.02 -32.26 -3.17
N HIS A 146 -6.84 -32.45 -3.76
CA HIS A 146 -6.22 -31.45 -4.65
C HIS A 146 -6.73 -31.65 -6.09
N GLY A 147 -6.55 -30.65 -6.94
CA GLY A 147 -6.96 -30.74 -8.34
C GLY A 147 -8.31 -30.10 -8.68
N HIS A 148 -8.99 -29.46 -7.73
CA HIS A 148 -10.22 -28.71 -8.01
C HIS A 148 -10.66 -27.90 -6.78
N TYR A 149 -11.60 -26.98 -6.98
CA TYR A 149 -12.27 -26.25 -5.90
C TYR A 149 -13.72 -26.73 -5.71
N ALA A 150 -14.35 -26.37 -4.58
CA ALA A 150 -15.71 -26.76 -4.22
C ALA A 150 -16.78 -26.56 -5.33
N PRO A 151 -16.74 -25.51 -6.18
CA PRO A 151 -17.72 -25.33 -7.26
C PRO A 151 -17.64 -26.41 -8.37
N SER A 152 -16.48 -27.04 -8.53
CA SER A 152 -16.20 -28.03 -9.58
C SER A 152 -15.91 -29.43 -8.99
N CYS A 153 -16.37 -29.67 -7.75
CA CYS A 153 -16.11 -30.93 -7.06
C CYS A 153 -17.08 -32.03 -7.54
N PRO A 154 -16.58 -33.21 -7.93
CA PRO A 154 -17.43 -34.34 -8.34
C PRO A 154 -18.10 -35.05 -7.14
N ALA A 155 -17.64 -34.79 -5.91
CA ALA A 155 -18.21 -35.35 -4.70
C ALA A 155 -19.51 -34.61 -4.32
N PRO A 156 -20.48 -35.28 -3.66
CA PRO A 156 -21.68 -34.61 -3.14
C PRO A 156 -21.30 -33.43 -2.25
N LYS A 157 -22.16 -32.39 -2.26
CA LYS A 157 -21.92 -31.17 -1.46
C LYS A 157 -21.95 -31.52 0.03
N ARG A 158 -20.90 -31.15 0.77
CA ARG A 158 -20.85 -31.23 2.23
C ARG A 158 -21.95 -30.39 2.85
N GLU A 159 -22.50 -30.88 3.95
CA GLU A 159 -23.47 -30.13 4.75
C GLU A 159 -22.81 -28.91 5.39
N LYS A 160 -23.50 -27.76 5.31
CA LYS A 160 -22.99 -26.48 5.80
C LYS A 160 -22.79 -26.53 7.30
N GLY A 161 -21.54 -26.41 7.76
CA GLY A 161 -21.18 -26.47 9.18
C GLY A 161 -20.53 -27.77 9.61
N SER A 162 -20.34 -28.73 8.69
CA SER A 162 -19.66 -29.99 9.00
C SER A 162 -18.14 -29.78 9.12
N CYS A 163 -17.51 -30.54 10.00
CA CYS A 163 -16.07 -30.55 10.19
C CYS A 163 -15.35 -30.91 8.88
N PHE A 164 -14.48 -30.03 8.37
CA PHE A 164 -13.74 -30.29 7.12
C PHE A 164 -12.74 -31.46 7.21
N GLN A 165 -12.48 -31.99 8.41
CA GLN A 165 -11.57 -33.10 8.63
C GLN A 165 -12.28 -34.46 8.67
N CYS A 166 -13.44 -34.57 9.35
CA CYS A 166 -14.14 -35.84 9.56
C CYS A 166 -15.62 -35.85 9.10
N GLY A 167 -16.17 -34.72 8.66
CA GLY A 167 -17.56 -34.60 8.20
C GLY A 167 -18.63 -34.51 9.29
N SER A 168 -18.27 -34.53 10.57
CA SER A 168 -19.23 -34.43 11.67
C SER A 168 -19.86 -33.03 11.79
N MET A 169 -21.15 -32.96 12.10
CA MET A 169 -21.87 -31.71 12.40
C MET A 169 -21.65 -31.21 13.84
N GLN A 170 -21.07 -32.04 14.71
CA GLN A 170 -21.01 -31.78 16.15
C GLN A 170 -19.88 -30.83 16.57
N HIS A 171 -18.87 -30.66 15.72
CA HIS A 171 -17.67 -29.87 16.01
C HIS A 171 -17.10 -29.25 14.73
N GLN A 172 -16.26 -28.22 14.89
CA GLN A 172 -15.47 -27.68 13.79
C GLN A 172 -14.08 -28.31 13.77
N VAL A 173 -13.34 -28.12 12.66
CA VAL A 173 -11.99 -28.68 12.46
C VAL A 173 -11.05 -28.44 13.65
N LYS A 174 -11.20 -27.28 14.30
CA LYS A 174 -10.38 -26.86 15.45
C LYS A 174 -10.51 -27.80 16.65
N ASP A 175 -11.69 -28.39 16.83
CA ASP A 175 -12.04 -29.27 17.94
C ASP A 175 -12.16 -30.74 17.49
N CYS A 176 -11.68 -31.04 16.27
CA CYS A 176 -11.72 -32.38 15.71
C CYS A 176 -10.67 -33.27 16.36
N GLN A 177 -11.12 -34.29 17.09
CA GLN A 177 -10.25 -35.27 17.75
C GLN A 177 -9.65 -36.28 16.76
N GLN A 178 -10.04 -36.27 15.48
CA GLN A 178 -9.42 -37.11 14.46
C GLN A 178 -8.16 -36.46 13.89
N LYS A 179 -7.03 -37.18 14.01
CA LYS A 179 -5.68 -36.71 13.64
C LYS A 179 -5.62 -36.22 12.18
N SER A 180 -5.00 -35.07 11.97
CA SER A 180 -4.71 -34.52 10.65
C SER A 180 -3.78 -35.45 9.88
N MET A 181 -4.28 -36.16 8.86
CA MET A 181 -3.40 -36.71 7.83
C MET A 181 -2.94 -35.58 6.91
N SER A 182 -1.99 -34.78 7.39
CA SER A 182 -1.15 -33.96 6.52
C SER A 182 -0.06 -34.85 5.94
N THR A 183 -0.08 -35.02 4.63
CA THR A 183 1.00 -35.58 3.80
C THR A 183 2.36 -35.14 4.34
N GLN A 184 3.22 -36.11 4.62
CA GLN A 184 4.58 -35.91 5.10
C GLN A 184 5.34 -34.96 4.15
N ARG A 185 5.79 -33.80 4.64
CA ARG A 185 7.03 -33.20 4.15
C ARG A 185 8.16 -33.88 4.90
N SER A 186 9.04 -34.57 4.18
CA SER A 186 10.28 -35.11 4.70
C SER A 186 11.15 -33.97 5.24
N VAL A 187 11.14 -33.81 6.56
CA VAL A 187 12.19 -33.10 7.29
C VAL A 187 13.26 -34.14 7.57
N GLY A 188 14.47 -33.93 7.05
CA GLY A 188 15.62 -34.80 7.31
C GLY A 188 15.88 -34.89 8.80
N THR A 189 15.72 -36.09 9.36
CA THR A 189 16.06 -36.41 10.74
C THR A 189 17.57 -36.60 10.84
N ALA A 190 18.25 -35.68 11.52
CA ALA A 190 19.56 -35.95 12.09
C ALA A 190 19.37 -36.97 13.22
N SER A 191 19.84 -38.19 13.00
CA SER A 191 19.88 -39.25 14.00
C SER A 191 21.03 -38.99 14.98
N ASN A 192 20.71 -38.48 16.17
CA ASN A 192 21.58 -38.67 17.33
C ASN A 192 21.17 -39.97 18.03
N PRO A 193 22.10 -40.87 18.33
CA PRO A 193 21.80 -42.12 19.03
C PRO A 193 21.42 -41.88 20.50
N PRO A 194 20.67 -42.80 21.13
CA PRO A 194 20.27 -42.69 22.53
C PRO A 194 21.47 -42.95 23.44
N MET A 195 21.67 -42.06 24.42
CA MET A 195 22.64 -42.26 25.51
C MET A 195 22.11 -43.35 26.44
N ASP A 196 22.94 -44.35 26.69
CA ASP A 196 22.74 -45.46 27.63
C ASP A 196 22.99 -44.96 29.06
N ASP A 197 22.01 -45.16 29.94
CA ASP A 197 22.08 -44.85 31.36
C ASP A 197 22.88 -45.94 32.08
N ARG A 198 24.14 -45.66 32.41
CA ARG A 198 24.89 -46.45 33.41
C ARG A 198 25.64 -45.55 34.40
N GLU A 199 25.46 -45.95 35.64
CA GLU A 199 25.72 -45.26 36.90
C GLU A 199 27.19 -44.95 37.20
N GLU A 200 27.35 -43.86 37.95
CA GLU A 200 28.29 -43.59 39.04
C GLU A 200 29.78 -43.91 38.83
N ASN A 201 30.63 -42.88 39.00
CA ASN A 201 31.50 -42.81 40.18
C ASN A 201 32.21 -41.45 40.28
N ASN A 202 32.14 -40.91 41.51
CA ASN A 202 32.81 -39.72 42.02
C ASN A 202 34.28 -39.61 41.60
N ILE A 203 34.76 -38.38 41.38
CA ILE A 203 35.84 -37.78 42.18
C ILE A 203 35.89 -36.26 41.96
N PHE A 204 35.68 -35.58 43.08
CA PHE A 204 35.88 -34.17 43.32
C PHE A 204 37.37 -33.90 43.56
N VAL A 205 37.98 -32.95 42.85
CA VAL A 205 39.18 -32.20 43.29
C VAL A 205 39.30 -30.87 42.53
N PRO A 206 39.98 -29.84 43.07
CA PRO A 206 39.44 -28.49 43.15
C PRO A 206 40.11 -27.51 42.18
N ILE A 207 39.47 -26.36 42.05
CA ILE A 207 39.97 -25.17 41.34
C ILE A 207 41.26 -24.68 42.02
N VAL A 208 42.34 -24.57 41.25
CA VAL A 208 43.49 -23.71 41.60
C VAL A 208 43.76 -22.73 40.46
N ASN A 209 43.71 -21.46 40.84
CA ASN A 209 44.07 -20.25 40.12
C ASN A 209 45.57 -20.20 39.78
N GLN A 210 45.92 -19.67 38.60
CA GLN A 210 47.10 -18.84 38.29
C GLN A 210 46.94 -18.37 36.83
N ARG A 211 46.55 -17.12 36.51
CA ARG A 211 47.38 -15.89 36.48
C ARG A 211 48.83 -16.16 36.09
N TYR A 212 49.18 -15.93 34.82
CA TYR A 212 49.88 -14.73 34.33
C TYR A 212 49.65 -14.56 32.83
#